data_AF-A0A8D8FSQ1-F1
#
_entry.id   AF-A0A8D8FSQ1-F1
#
_cell.length_a   1.000
_cell.length_b   1.000
_cell.length_c   1.000
_cell.angle_alpha   90.00
_cell.angle_beta   90.00
_cell.angle_gamma   90.00
#
_symmetry.space_group_name_H-M   'P 1'
#
loop_
_entity.id
_entity.type
_entity.pdbx_description
1 polymer ?
#
loop_
_entity_poly.entity_id
_entity_poly.type
_entity_poly.pdbx_seq_one_letter_code
_entity_poly.pdbx_strand_id
1 'polypeptide(L)'
;AERFVEIIPKCELQEQIVILQLLVAIAKNKPGSLVECIPQLFELAQKAPISTAVMLVILKLSEFKPIKMSEYSESVKNVALVVPQTIGFAAQILSAIGKSSKDRAQVALDFVLEYLPKADRPLQTILLNEATKLCTKYPVLFTDKVTSVVRQRQLNNNQIKQTPGGVTIVNLNSSATLPVTTTTANAVTTPPVTLDTRPIFSKTPNVAVMTSSTAATPTSATSNGHTTVINTSNGTTTTSTSIHPALLTNFM
;
A
#
# COMPACT_ATOMS: atom_id res chain seq x y z
N ALA A 1 26.94 23.22 -0.32
CA ALA A 1 26.16 22.20 0.42
C ALA A 1 26.90 21.84 1.71
N GLU A 2 28.17 21.42 1.63
CA GLU A 2 29.03 21.08 2.77
C GLU A 2 29.02 22.13 3.89
N ARG A 3 29.26 23.42 3.57
CA ARG A 3 29.23 24.52 4.56
C ARG A 3 27.90 24.64 5.32
N PHE A 4 26.78 24.27 4.70
CA PHE A 4 25.47 24.27 5.38
C PHE A 4 25.33 23.07 6.33
N VAL A 5 25.94 21.92 6.02
CA VAL A 5 25.91 20.75 6.91
C VAL A 5 26.78 21.00 8.15
N GLU A 6 27.92 21.67 7.99
CA GLU A 6 28.82 22.05 9.08
C GLU A 6 28.26 23.10 10.03
N ILE A 7 27.39 24.01 9.54
CA ILE A 7 26.83 25.08 10.36
C ILE A 7 25.61 24.63 11.18
N ILE A 8 24.89 23.57 10.74
CA ILE A 8 23.68 23.07 11.42
C ILE A 8 23.88 22.90 12.93
N PRO A 9 24.93 22.23 13.45
CA PRO A 9 25.13 22.07 14.89
C PRO A 9 25.29 23.38 15.68
N LYS A 10 25.62 24.50 15.02
CA LYS A 10 25.91 25.80 15.64
C LYS A 10 24.69 26.73 15.66
N CYS A 11 23.63 26.38 14.93
CA CYS A 11 22.43 27.18 14.78
C CYS A 11 21.38 26.84 15.85
N GLU A 12 20.41 27.72 16.07
CA GLU A 12 19.23 27.42 16.90
C GLU A 12 18.33 26.38 16.20
N LEU A 13 17.53 25.62 16.96
CA LEU A 13 16.65 24.59 16.42
C LEU A 13 15.79 25.04 15.22
N GLN A 14 15.18 26.23 15.29
CA GLN A 14 14.35 26.71 14.19
C GLN A 14 15.17 26.94 12.90
N GLU A 15 16.36 27.51 13.03
CA GLU A 15 17.30 27.70 11.93
C GLU A 15 17.79 26.36 11.38
N GLN A 16 18.10 25.39 12.25
CA GLN A 16 18.47 24.03 11.85
C GLN A 16 17.39 23.40 10.98
N ILE A 17 16.11 23.49 11.39
CA ILE A 17 14.99 22.95 10.63
C ILE A 17 14.87 23.65 9.27
N VAL A 18 14.99 24.97 9.20
CA VAL A 18 14.93 25.73 7.94
C VAL A 18 16.07 25.34 6.99
N ILE A 19 17.30 25.24 7.50
CA ILE A 19 18.46 24.79 6.72
C ILE A 19 18.25 23.35 6.23
N LEU A 20 17.72 22.46 7.06
CA LEU A 20 17.42 21.09 6.65
C LEU A 20 16.34 21.03 5.56
N GLN A 21 15.29 21.85 5.64
CA GLN A 21 14.31 21.95 4.56
C GLN A 21 14.91 22.47 3.25
N LEU A 22 15.82 23.45 3.33
CA LEU A 22 16.61 23.89 2.18
C LEU A 22 17.46 22.73 1.62
N LEU A 23 18.09 21.92 2.47
CA LEU A 23 18.84 20.74 2.04
C LEU A 23 17.94 19.68 1.39
N VAL A 24 16.70 19.51 1.83
CA VAL A 24 15.71 18.65 1.13
C VAL A 24 15.44 19.18 -0.28
N ALA A 25 15.27 20.50 -0.44
CA ALA A 25 15.09 21.12 -1.75
C ALA A 25 16.34 20.97 -2.64
N ILE A 26 17.54 21.10 -2.07
CA ILE A 26 18.80 20.86 -2.79
C ILE A 26 18.91 19.38 -3.19
N ALA A 27 18.54 18.44 -2.32
CA ALA A 27 18.57 17.01 -2.62
C ALA A 27 17.62 16.63 -3.77
N LYS A 28 16.50 17.35 -3.93
CA LYS A 28 15.59 17.14 -5.06
C LYS A 28 16.13 17.69 -6.38
N ASN A 29 16.76 18.88 -6.35
CA ASN A 29 17.15 19.60 -7.57
C ASN A 29 18.59 19.32 -8.01
N LYS A 30 19.52 19.19 -7.07
CA LYS A 30 20.96 18.99 -7.28
C LYS A 30 21.56 18.02 -6.24
N PRO A 31 21.09 16.76 -6.19
CA PRO A 31 21.52 15.76 -5.20
C PRO A 31 23.02 15.49 -5.21
N GLY A 32 23.69 15.63 -6.35
CA GLY A 32 25.14 15.41 -6.48
C GLY A 32 25.99 16.25 -5.51
N SER A 33 25.50 17.42 -5.10
CA SER A 33 26.20 18.32 -4.17
C SER A 33 26.19 17.87 -2.71
N LEU A 34 25.31 16.93 -2.34
CA LEU A 34 25.14 16.44 -0.97
C LEU A 34 25.73 15.05 -0.75
N VAL A 35 26.30 14.46 -1.80
CA VAL A 35 26.78 13.07 -1.76
C VAL A 35 27.96 12.91 -0.81
N GLU A 36 28.85 13.90 -0.76
CA GLU A 36 30.02 13.87 0.13
C GLU A 36 29.65 14.15 1.60
N CYS A 37 28.47 14.74 1.85
CA CYS A 37 28.00 15.06 3.20
C CYS A 37 27.27 13.90 3.89
N ILE A 38 27.10 12.75 3.25
CA ILE A 38 26.26 11.65 3.77
C ILE A 38 26.70 11.16 5.16
N PRO A 39 27.98 10.92 5.44
CA PRO A 39 28.41 10.51 6.78
C PRO A 39 28.02 11.53 7.86
N GLN A 40 28.18 12.82 7.56
CA GLN A 40 27.81 13.91 8.47
C GLN A 40 26.30 13.97 8.68
N LEU A 41 25.50 13.74 7.63
CA LEU A 41 24.04 13.65 7.75
C LEU A 41 23.63 12.48 8.67
N PHE A 42 24.30 11.33 8.62
CA PHE A 42 24.01 10.23 9.56
C PHE A 42 24.39 10.55 11.01
N GLU A 43 25.44 11.34 11.24
CA GLU A 43 25.76 11.83 12.58
C GLU A 43 24.67 12.78 13.11
N LEU A 44 24.18 13.69 12.27
CA LEU A 44 23.08 14.59 12.60
C LEU A 44 21.75 13.84 12.79
N ALA A 45 21.50 12.79 12.02
CA ALA A 45 20.26 12.02 12.07
C ALA A 45 20.06 11.32 13.43
N GLN A 46 21.15 11.02 14.15
CA GLN A 46 21.09 10.45 15.50
C GLN A 46 20.74 11.48 16.59
N LYS A 47 20.72 12.78 16.27
CA LYS A 47 20.45 13.86 17.23
C LYS A 47 18.98 14.31 17.12
N ALA A 48 18.16 13.91 18.09
CA ALA A 48 16.83 14.49 18.26
C ALA A 48 16.95 15.96 18.70
N PRO A 49 16.04 16.86 18.27
CA PRO A 49 14.80 16.60 17.54
C PRO A 49 14.90 16.72 16.00
N ILE A 50 16.07 17.03 15.44
CA ILE A 50 16.23 17.27 13.99
C ILE A 50 16.25 15.99 13.14
N SER A 51 16.40 14.81 13.77
CA SER A 51 16.51 13.49 13.14
C SER A 51 15.56 13.27 11.97
N THR A 52 14.27 13.60 12.13
CA THR A 52 13.25 13.40 11.09
C THR A 52 13.52 14.24 9.84
N ALA A 53 13.92 15.50 10.01
CA ALA A 53 14.24 16.38 8.90
C ALA A 53 15.51 15.92 8.17
N VAL A 54 16.52 15.46 8.91
CA VAL A 54 17.75 14.90 8.32
C VAL A 54 17.46 13.61 7.55
N MET A 55 16.67 12.70 8.13
CA MET A 55 16.27 11.45 7.48
C MET A 55 15.48 11.68 6.20
N LEU A 56 14.70 12.77 6.12
CA LEU A 56 14.03 13.17 4.88
C LEU A 56 15.04 13.61 3.79
N VAL A 57 16.12 14.31 4.15
CA VAL A 57 17.21 14.63 3.20
C VAL A 57 17.84 13.34 2.67
N ILE A 58 18.21 12.43 3.58
CA ILE A 58 18.83 11.13 3.24
C ILE A 58 17.90 10.30 2.33
N LEU A 59 16.59 10.30 2.60
CA LEU A 59 15.60 9.66 1.75
C LEU A 59 15.66 10.19 0.31
N LYS A 60 15.72 11.50 0.11
CA LYS A 60 15.82 12.07 -1.24
C LYS A 60 17.12 11.70 -1.95
N LEU A 61 18.23 11.58 -1.20
CA LEU A 61 19.49 11.08 -1.76
C LEU A 61 19.42 9.59 -2.14
N SER A 62 18.71 8.79 -1.35
CA SER A 62 18.50 7.36 -1.63
C SER A 62 17.64 7.10 -2.86
N GLU A 63 16.69 7.99 -3.16
CA GLU A 63 15.91 7.93 -4.41
C GLU A 63 16.78 8.27 -5.63
N PHE A 64 17.80 9.12 -5.48
CA PHE A 64 18.68 9.52 -6.58
C PHE A 64 19.80 8.51 -6.88
N LYS A 65 20.53 8.04 -5.85
CA LYS A 65 21.65 7.09 -5.98
C LYS A 65 21.51 5.94 -4.99
N PRO A 66 20.56 5.01 -5.20
CA PRO A 66 20.29 3.91 -4.26
C PRO A 66 21.47 2.95 -4.11
N ILE A 67 22.29 2.76 -5.16
CA ILE A 67 23.48 1.89 -5.09
C ILE A 67 24.52 2.43 -4.11
N LYS A 68 24.87 3.72 -4.21
CA LYS A 68 25.81 4.36 -3.26
C LYS A 68 25.24 4.33 -1.83
N MET A 69 23.91 4.44 -1.68
CA MET A 69 23.24 4.35 -0.37
C MET A 69 23.24 2.95 0.24
N SER A 70 23.52 1.91 -0.53
CA SER A 70 23.61 0.57 0.04
C SER A 70 24.76 0.39 1.03
N GLU A 71 25.84 1.16 0.90
CA GLU A 71 26.98 1.16 1.84
C GLU A 71 26.58 1.65 3.24
N TYR A 72 25.51 2.44 3.34
CA TYR A 72 25.03 3.05 4.58
C TYR A 72 23.80 2.35 5.16
N SER A 73 23.44 1.15 4.68
CA SER A 73 22.23 0.44 5.10
C SER A 73 22.21 0.17 6.61
N GLU A 74 23.35 -0.17 7.21
CA GLU A 74 23.46 -0.37 8.65
C GLU A 74 23.35 0.95 9.43
N SER A 75 23.91 2.04 8.90
CA SER A 75 23.74 3.37 9.49
C SER A 75 22.27 3.80 9.54
N VAL A 76 21.48 3.47 8.50
CA VAL A 76 20.03 3.73 8.48
C VAL A 76 19.31 2.97 9.58
N LYS A 77 19.63 1.68 9.76
CA LYS A 77 19.06 0.88 10.85
C LYS A 77 19.46 1.41 12.22
N ASN A 78 20.72 1.80 12.38
CA ASN A 78 21.23 2.37 13.63
C ASN A 78 20.48 3.65 14.03
N VAL A 79 20.21 4.56 13.10
CA VAL A 79 19.39 5.76 13.38
C VAL A 79 17.99 5.37 13.86
N ALA A 80 17.36 4.37 13.24
CA ALA A 80 16.03 3.90 13.66
C ALA A 80 16.03 3.26 15.06
N LEU A 81 17.13 2.63 15.47
CA LEU A 81 17.31 2.10 16.81
C LEU A 81 17.49 3.22 17.84
N VAL A 82 18.31 4.23 17.54
CA VAL A 82 18.57 5.36 18.44
C VAL A 82 17.37 6.29 18.55
N VAL A 83 16.67 6.54 17.44
CA VAL A 83 15.55 7.47 17.34
C VAL A 83 14.33 6.78 16.72
N PRO A 84 13.50 6.07 17.50
CA PRO A 84 12.41 5.24 17.00
C PRO A 84 11.37 5.97 16.12
N GLN A 85 11.17 7.27 16.30
CA GLN A 85 10.26 8.04 15.43
C GLN A 85 10.72 8.08 13.96
N THR A 86 11.95 7.67 13.65
CA THR A 86 12.51 7.64 12.30
C THR A 86 12.33 6.29 11.59
N ILE A 87 11.77 5.26 12.24
CA ILE A 87 11.60 3.92 11.64
C ILE A 87 10.87 3.97 10.29
N GLY A 88 9.85 4.83 10.15
CA GLY A 88 9.13 5.01 8.91
C GLY A 88 10.01 5.54 7.77
N PHE A 89 10.92 6.47 8.07
CA PHE A 89 11.90 6.98 7.10
C PHE A 89 12.97 5.95 6.78
N ALA A 90 13.46 5.21 7.79
CA ALA A 90 14.42 4.15 7.60
C ALA A 90 13.89 3.06 6.66
N ALA A 91 12.64 2.64 6.85
CA ALA A 91 11.97 1.71 5.95
C ALA A 91 11.88 2.24 4.51
N GLN A 92 11.54 3.52 4.32
CA GLN A 92 11.48 4.15 3.00
C GLN A 92 12.86 4.22 2.33
N ILE A 93 13.91 4.56 3.08
CA ILE A 93 15.30 4.62 2.58
C ILE A 93 15.76 3.22 2.18
N LEU A 94 15.60 2.22 3.06
CA LEU A 94 15.98 0.83 2.78
C LEU A 94 15.18 0.27 1.59
N SER A 95 13.90 0.61 1.48
CA SER A 95 13.07 0.25 0.32
C SER A 95 13.57 0.89 -0.97
N ALA A 96 13.98 2.17 -0.94
CA ALA A 96 14.59 2.85 -2.09
C ALA A 96 15.91 2.17 -2.52
N ILE A 97 16.77 1.79 -1.57
CA ILE A 97 17.98 1.00 -1.82
C ILE A 97 17.64 -0.38 -2.41
N GLY A 98 16.65 -1.04 -1.81
CA GLY A 98 16.19 -2.39 -2.15
C GLY A 98 15.73 -2.54 -3.60
N LYS A 99 15.18 -1.48 -4.20
CA LYS A 99 14.78 -1.47 -5.63
C LYS A 99 15.92 -1.76 -6.61
N SER A 100 17.18 -1.68 -6.17
CA SER A 100 18.36 -1.91 -7.02
C SER A 100 18.68 -3.39 -7.25
N SER A 101 18.34 -4.28 -6.32
CA SER A 101 18.68 -5.72 -6.40
C SER A 101 17.84 -6.56 -5.43
N LYS A 102 17.58 -7.82 -5.78
CA LYS A 102 16.82 -8.76 -4.95
C LYS A 102 17.38 -8.90 -3.53
N ASP A 103 18.70 -9.04 -3.38
CA ASP A 103 19.32 -9.26 -2.05
C ASP A 103 19.11 -8.06 -1.12
N ARG A 104 19.27 -6.84 -1.65
CA ARG A 104 18.99 -5.60 -0.91
C ARG A 104 17.50 -5.44 -0.59
N ALA A 105 16.62 -5.83 -1.51
CA ALA A 105 15.18 -5.84 -1.26
C ALA A 105 14.80 -6.80 -0.13
N GLN A 106 15.46 -7.95 -0.02
CA GLN A 106 15.27 -8.88 1.08
C GLN A 106 15.68 -8.26 2.41
N VAL A 107 16.85 -7.61 2.49
CA VAL A 107 17.30 -6.89 3.70
C VAL A 107 16.31 -5.80 4.11
N ALA A 108 15.80 -5.03 3.15
CA ALA A 108 14.79 -4.00 3.42
C ALA A 108 13.46 -4.59 3.90
N LEU A 109 13.02 -5.71 3.32
CA LEU A 109 11.80 -6.39 3.70
C LEU A 109 11.93 -7.01 5.10
N ASP A 110 13.07 -7.60 5.44
CA ASP A 110 13.32 -8.14 6.78
C ASP A 110 13.23 -7.05 7.85
N PHE A 111 13.81 -5.88 7.60
CA PHE A 111 13.65 -4.71 8.48
C PHE A 111 12.18 -4.31 8.62
N VAL A 112 11.43 -4.20 7.52
CA VAL A 112 10.00 -3.85 7.55
C VAL A 112 9.21 -4.86 8.39
N LEU A 113 9.41 -6.16 8.18
CA LEU A 113 8.70 -7.22 8.88
C LEU A 113 9.06 -7.31 10.37
N GLU A 114 10.24 -6.85 10.78
CA GLU A 114 10.64 -6.78 12.19
C GLU A 114 9.82 -5.73 12.96
N TYR A 115 9.57 -4.57 12.35
CA TYR A 115 8.85 -3.46 12.98
C TYR A 115 7.34 -3.48 12.73
N LEU A 116 6.88 -4.18 11.70
CA LEU A 116 5.46 -4.25 11.34
C LEU A 116 4.57 -4.77 12.48
N PRO A 117 4.96 -5.78 13.29
CA PRO A 117 4.22 -6.23 14.47
C PRO A 117 4.17 -5.25 15.64
N LYS A 118 5.06 -4.24 15.67
CA LYS A 118 5.21 -3.29 16.79
C LYS A 118 4.70 -1.89 16.45
N ALA A 119 4.48 -1.61 15.16
CA ALA A 119 4.09 -0.29 14.67
C ALA A 119 2.73 0.22 15.20
N ASP A 120 2.60 1.52 15.37
CA ASP A 120 1.30 2.20 15.49
C ASP A 120 0.63 2.37 14.12
N ARG A 121 -0.61 2.87 14.08
CA ARG A 121 -1.42 2.91 12.85
C ARG A 121 -0.78 3.73 11.70
N PRO A 122 -0.23 4.95 11.95
CA PRO A 122 0.53 5.69 10.95
C PRO A 122 1.74 4.93 10.41
N LEU A 123 2.60 4.41 11.30
CA LEU A 123 3.81 3.68 10.91
C LEU A 123 3.46 2.38 10.17
N GLN A 124 2.42 1.67 10.60
CA GLN A 124 1.94 0.46 9.94
C GLN A 124 1.59 0.72 8.47
N THR A 125 0.93 1.84 8.19
CA THR A 125 0.54 2.21 6.82
C THR A 125 1.78 2.44 5.96
N ILE A 126 2.79 3.11 6.50
CA ILE A 126 4.09 3.31 5.84
C ILE A 126 4.76 1.96 5.57
N LEU A 127 4.90 1.12 6.60
CA LEU A 127 5.57 -0.18 6.49
C LEU A 127 4.88 -1.13 5.50
N LEU A 128 3.55 -1.21 5.50
CA LEU A 128 2.79 -2.01 4.54
C LEU A 128 2.97 -1.51 3.11
N ASN A 129 3.01 -0.19 2.92
CA ASN A 129 3.25 0.39 1.60
C ASN A 129 4.66 0.02 1.09
N GLU A 130 5.68 0.09 1.93
CA GLU A 130 7.04 -0.30 1.55
C GLU A 130 7.16 -1.82 1.29
N ALA A 131 6.55 -2.67 2.12
CA ALA A 131 6.50 -4.11 1.86
C ALA A 131 5.83 -4.41 0.52
N THR A 132 4.71 -3.74 0.22
CA THR A 132 3.98 -3.88 -1.05
C THR A 132 4.85 -3.44 -2.22
N LYS A 133 5.54 -2.29 -2.14
CA LYS A 133 6.44 -1.81 -3.19
C LYS A 133 7.56 -2.83 -3.49
N LEU A 134 8.16 -3.42 -2.46
CA LEU A 134 9.22 -4.41 -2.61
C LEU A 134 8.67 -5.71 -3.23
N CYS A 135 7.52 -6.20 -2.78
CA CYS A 135 6.89 -7.41 -3.31
C CYS A 135 6.40 -7.23 -4.76
N THR A 136 5.91 -6.04 -5.13
CA THR A 136 5.53 -5.75 -6.53
C THR A 136 6.75 -5.74 -7.45
N LYS A 137 7.89 -5.22 -6.99
CA LYS A 137 9.14 -5.22 -7.78
C LYS A 137 9.80 -6.60 -7.85
N TYR A 138 9.77 -7.34 -6.75
CA TYR A 138 10.35 -8.67 -6.62
C TYR A 138 9.32 -9.65 -6.05
N PRO A 139 8.41 -10.19 -6.89
CA PRO A 139 7.32 -11.07 -6.43
C PRO A 139 7.79 -12.31 -5.67
N VAL A 140 9.00 -12.79 -5.96
CA VAL A 140 9.63 -13.91 -5.24
C VAL A 140 9.83 -13.67 -3.75
N LEU A 141 9.84 -12.42 -3.29
CA LEU A 141 9.94 -12.07 -1.87
C LEU A 141 8.61 -12.22 -1.12
N PHE A 142 7.50 -12.35 -1.85
CA PHE A 142 6.19 -12.61 -1.29
C PHE A 142 6.11 -14.06 -0.79
N THR A 143 6.52 -14.26 0.45
CA THR A 143 6.62 -15.57 1.10
C THR A 143 5.58 -15.71 2.22
N ASP A 144 5.41 -16.92 2.76
CA ASP A 144 4.53 -17.18 3.91
C ASP A 144 4.87 -16.29 5.12
N LYS A 145 6.13 -15.89 5.28
CA LYS A 145 6.57 -14.96 6.34
C LYS A 145 5.85 -13.61 6.24
N VAL A 146 5.76 -13.04 5.03
CA VAL A 146 5.05 -11.77 4.77
C VAL A 146 3.57 -11.94 5.07
N THR A 147 2.96 -13.00 4.54
CA THR A 147 1.52 -13.28 4.71
C THR A 147 1.16 -13.51 6.18
N SER A 148 2.00 -14.22 6.94
CA SER A 148 1.83 -14.48 8.36
C SER A 148 1.84 -13.18 9.16
N VAL A 149 2.87 -12.35 8.98
CA VAL A 149 3.04 -11.09 9.72
C VAL A 149 1.90 -10.10 9.41
N VAL A 150 1.44 -10.04 8.16
CA VAL A 150 0.29 -9.21 7.77
C VAL A 150 -1.02 -9.75 8.37
N ARG A 151 -1.27 -11.06 8.31
CA ARG A 151 -2.47 -11.70 8.88
C ARG A 151 -2.55 -11.54 10.40
N GLN A 152 -1.44 -11.80 11.10
CA GLN A 152 -1.35 -11.64 12.55
C GLN A 152 -1.77 -10.24 12.99
N ARG A 153 -1.43 -9.22 12.21
CA ARG A 153 -1.77 -7.83 12.52
C ARG A 153 -3.21 -7.45 12.16
N GLN A 154 -3.78 -8.02 11.10
CA GLN A 154 -5.22 -7.88 10.83
C GLN A 154 -6.06 -8.45 11.97
N LEU A 155 -5.66 -9.59 12.55
CA LEU A 155 -6.33 -10.19 13.70
C LEU A 155 -6.22 -9.31 14.96
N ASN A 156 -5.03 -8.79 15.27
CA ASN A 156 -4.86 -7.87 16.41
C ASN A 156 -5.71 -6.59 16.27
N ASN A 157 -5.88 -6.08 15.05
CA ASN A 157 -6.69 -4.88 14.82
C ASN A 157 -8.21 -5.17 14.98
N ASN A 158 -8.65 -6.39 14.67
CA ASN A 158 -10.04 -6.82 14.81
C ASN A 158 -10.41 -7.16 16.26
N GLN A 159 -9.46 -7.60 17.10
CA GLN A 159 -9.72 -7.86 18.53
C GLN A 159 -9.98 -6.58 19.34
N ILE A 160 -9.53 -5.42 18.88
CA ILE A 160 -9.75 -4.13 19.56
C ILE A 160 -11.18 -3.60 19.37
N LYS A 161 -12.01 -4.27 18.54
CA LYS A 161 -13.46 -4.03 18.47
C LYS A 161 -14.27 -4.97 19.37
N GLN A 162 -13.73 -5.39 20.51
CA GLN A 162 -14.55 -5.94 21.59
C GLN A 162 -15.09 -4.78 22.43
N THR A 163 -16.36 -4.44 22.21
CA THR A 163 -17.14 -3.58 23.12
C THR A 163 -17.19 -4.27 24.50
N PRO A 164 -17.00 -3.55 25.62
CA PRO A 164 -17.08 -4.12 26.96
C PRO A 164 -18.53 -4.49 27.28
N GLY A 165 -18.91 -5.70 26.90
CA GLY A 165 -20.28 -6.20 27.09
C GLY A 165 -20.49 -7.67 26.71
N GLY A 166 -19.42 -8.43 26.44
CA GLY A 166 -19.52 -9.88 26.20
C GLY A 166 -20.24 -10.31 24.92
N VAL A 167 -20.49 -9.39 23.98
CA VAL A 167 -21.13 -9.74 22.70
C VAL A 167 -20.05 -10.05 21.66
N THR A 168 -20.01 -11.31 21.23
CA THR A 168 -19.19 -11.75 20.10
C THR A 168 -19.92 -11.40 18.80
N ILE A 169 -19.44 -10.41 18.05
CA ILE A 169 -19.96 -10.14 16.70
C ILE A 169 -19.22 -11.05 15.72
N VAL A 170 -19.89 -12.11 15.28
CA VAL A 170 -19.39 -13.03 14.24
C VAL A 170 -19.65 -12.38 12.87
N ASN A 171 -18.58 -12.00 12.16
CA ASN A 171 -18.68 -11.52 10.79
C ASN A 171 -18.85 -12.73 9.83
N LEU A 172 -20.06 -12.92 9.29
CA LEU A 172 -20.46 -14.08 8.48
C LEU A 172 -20.05 -14.00 7.00
N ASN A 173 -18.91 -13.40 6.65
CA ASN A 173 -18.47 -13.32 5.24
C ASN A 173 -17.43 -14.39 4.81
N SER A 174 -17.20 -15.41 5.64
CA SER A 174 -16.33 -16.54 5.27
C SER A 174 -17.21 -17.71 4.82
N SER A 175 -17.20 -18.00 3.53
CA SER A 175 -17.74 -19.25 2.98
C SER A 175 -16.90 -20.41 3.51
N ALA A 176 -17.32 -20.99 4.65
CA ALA A 176 -16.76 -22.22 5.18
C ALA A 176 -17.35 -23.40 4.40
N THR A 177 -16.54 -24.11 3.62
CA THR A 177 -16.88 -25.44 3.12
C THR A 177 -16.77 -26.41 4.28
N LEU A 178 -17.90 -26.98 4.71
CA LEU A 178 -17.94 -28.04 5.72
C LEU A 178 -17.40 -29.36 5.14
N PRO A 179 -16.65 -30.17 5.89
CA PRO A 179 -16.36 -31.54 5.51
C PRO A 179 -17.61 -32.40 5.77
N VAL A 180 -18.19 -32.96 4.71
CA VAL A 180 -19.25 -33.96 4.80
C VAL A 180 -18.62 -35.32 5.01
N THR A 181 -18.81 -35.89 6.20
CA THR A 181 -18.59 -37.30 6.50
C THR A 181 -19.83 -38.08 6.04
N THR A 182 -19.69 -38.98 5.07
CA THR A 182 -20.74 -39.95 4.73
C THR A 182 -20.20 -41.37 4.84
N THR A 183 -20.80 -42.11 5.76
CA THR A 183 -20.66 -43.56 5.94
C THR A 183 -21.71 -44.28 5.07
N THR A 184 -21.28 -45.39 4.48
CA THR A 184 -21.90 -46.39 3.58
C THR A 184 -23.32 -46.88 3.87
N ALA A 185 -24.13 -47.11 2.80
CA ALA A 185 -24.80 -48.41 2.47
C ALA A 185 -25.61 -48.38 1.15
N ASN A 186 -25.36 -49.38 0.26
CA ASN A 186 -26.18 -50.16 -0.72
C ASN A 186 -27.46 -49.53 -1.37
N ALA A 187 -27.93 -49.77 -2.61
CA ALA A 187 -27.76 -50.73 -3.73
C ALA A 187 -28.72 -50.20 -4.88
N VAL A 188 -28.43 -50.16 -6.20
CA VAL A 188 -28.65 -51.18 -7.28
C VAL A 188 -29.15 -50.52 -8.61
N THR A 189 -28.54 -50.94 -9.76
CA THR A 189 -28.93 -50.95 -11.22
C THR A 189 -29.24 -49.70 -12.11
N THR A 190 -28.27 -49.36 -12.99
CA THR A 190 -28.17 -49.10 -14.48
C THR A 190 -29.41 -49.07 -15.45
N PRO A 191 -29.29 -48.64 -16.76
CA PRO A 191 -28.89 -47.36 -17.43
C PRO A 191 -29.86 -46.99 -18.64
N PRO A 192 -29.48 -46.33 -19.78
CA PRO A 192 -29.06 -44.94 -20.05
C PRO A 192 -29.94 -44.20 -21.12
N VAL A 193 -29.89 -42.85 -21.20
CA VAL A 193 -30.17 -42.11 -22.46
C VAL A 193 -29.22 -40.91 -22.58
N THR A 194 -28.48 -40.88 -23.69
CA THR A 194 -27.57 -39.84 -24.17
C THR A 194 -28.33 -38.74 -24.92
N LEU A 195 -28.00 -37.47 -24.68
CA LEU A 195 -28.07 -36.45 -25.74
C LEU A 195 -26.91 -35.46 -25.62
N ASP A 196 -26.38 -35.19 -26.80
CA ASP A 196 -25.08 -34.64 -27.17
C ASP A 196 -25.17 -33.12 -27.35
N THR A 197 -24.34 -32.33 -26.66
CA THR A 197 -24.08 -30.94 -27.04
C THR A 197 -22.64 -30.54 -26.69
N ARG A 198 -21.90 -30.13 -27.72
CA ARG A 198 -20.48 -29.72 -27.72
C ARG A 198 -20.21 -28.46 -26.88
N PRO A 199 -18.97 -28.25 -26.38
CA PRO A 199 -18.61 -27.08 -25.57
C PRO A 199 -18.37 -25.84 -26.44
N ILE A 200 -19.00 -24.71 -26.08
CA ILE A 200 -18.64 -23.37 -26.55
C ILE A 200 -17.90 -22.66 -25.41
N PHE A 201 -16.63 -22.33 -25.64
CA PHE A 201 -15.86 -21.45 -24.77
C PHE A 201 -16.34 -20.00 -24.95
N SER A 202 -16.81 -19.35 -23.89
CA SER A 202 -16.76 -17.89 -23.80
C SER A 202 -16.39 -17.44 -22.39
N LYS A 203 -15.42 -16.52 -22.33
CA LYS A 203 -14.97 -15.83 -21.11
C LYS A 203 -15.92 -14.67 -20.87
N THR A 204 -16.66 -14.72 -19.76
CA THR A 204 -17.10 -13.62 -18.85
C THR A 204 -18.48 -13.96 -18.26
N PRO A 205 -18.68 -13.91 -16.93
CA PRO A 205 -19.99 -14.13 -16.32
C PRO A 205 -20.83 -12.83 -16.38
N ASN A 206 -22.14 -13.01 -16.56
CA ASN A 206 -23.22 -12.05 -16.28
C ASN A 206 -23.49 -10.93 -17.30
N VAL A 207 -24.07 -11.28 -18.45
CA VAL A 207 -25.11 -10.43 -19.07
C VAL A 207 -26.17 -11.33 -19.70
N ALA A 208 -27.39 -11.28 -19.18
CA ALA A 208 -28.59 -11.77 -19.88
C ALA A 208 -29.32 -10.54 -20.44
N VAL A 209 -29.46 -10.46 -21.77
CA VAL A 209 -30.26 -9.43 -22.45
C VAL A 209 -31.65 -10.03 -22.68
N MET A 210 -32.67 -9.46 -22.04
CA MET A 210 -34.07 -9.75 -22.33
C MET A 210 -34.69 -8.53 -23.02
N THR A 211 -35.04 -8.67 -24.30
CA THR A 211 -35.86 -7.71 -25.04
C THR A 211 -37.32 -8.14 -24.98
N SER A 212 -38.16 -7.33 -24.34
CA SER A 212 -39.63 -7.43 -24.47
C SER A 212 -40.15 -6.21 -25.22
N SER A 213 -40.62 -6.43 -26.44
CA SER A 213 -41.32 -5.44 -27.26
C SER A 213 -42.84 -5.54 -27.01
N THR A 214 -43.45 -4.43 -26.59
CA THR A 214 -44.89 -4.16 -26.79
C THR A 214 -45.10 -2.69 -27.11
N ALA A 215 -46.01 -2.45 -28.05
CA ALA A 215 -46.17 -1.23 -28.83
C ALA A 215 -47.20 -0.24 -28.25
N ALA A 216 -46.96 1.07 -28.44
CA ALA A 216 -48.01 2.10 -28.63
C ALA A 216 -47.41 3.39 -29.23
N THR A 217 -48.24 4.06 -30.03
CA THR A 217 -48.08 5.12 -31.05
C THR A 217 -47.78 6.57 -30.53
N PRO A 218 -47.52 7.56 -31.41
CA PRO A 218 -46.53 8.62 -31.19
C PRO A 218 -47.11 9.98 -30.77
N THR A 219 -46.36 10.72 -29.95
CA THR A 219 -46.51 12.17 -29.85
C THR A 219 -45.20 12.85 -29.48
N SER A 220 -44.93 13.93 -30.19
CA SER A 220 -43.76 14.79 -30.18
C SER A 220 -43.43 15.40 -28.81
N ALA A 221 -42.20 15.16 -28.30
CA ALA A 221 -41.51 16.05 -27.39
C ALA A 221 -40.00 15.75 -27.34
N THR A 222 -39.19 16.76 -27.64
CA THR A 222 -37.76 16.84 -27.38
C THR A 222 -37.44 16.47 -25.93
N SER A 223 -36.59 15.46 -25.69
CA SER A 223 -35.94 15.31 -24.38
C SER A 223 -34.63 14.53 -24.47
N ASN A 224 -33.65 15.03 -23.72
CA ASN A 224 -32.28 14.57 -23.62
C ASN A 224 -32.20 13.12 -23.12
N GLY A 225 -31.30 12.34 -23.71
CA GLY A 225 -31.04 10.96 -23.30
C GLY A 225 -30.57 10.85 -21.86
N HIS A 226 -31.47 10.44 -20.97
CA HIS A 226 -31.17 10.00 -19.61
C HIS A 226 -30.95 8.50 -19.62
N THR A 227 -29.71 8.06 -19.37
CA THR A 227 -29.43 6.64 -19.09
C THR A 227 -29.48 6.44 -17.58
N THR A 228 -30.49 5.71 -17.09
CA THR A 228 -30.58 5.32 -15.67
C THR A 228 -29.93 3.96 -15.49
N VAL A 229 -28.79 3.91 -14.81
CA VAL A 229 -28.18 2.65 -14.34
C VAL A 229 -28.71 2.40 -12.93
N ILE A 230 -29.61 1.42 -12.79
CA ILE A 230 -30.11 0.98 -11.48
C ILE A 230 -29.13 -0.09 -10.95
N ASN A 231 -28.37 0.25 -9.92
CA ASN A 231 -27.58 -0.74 -9.18
C ASN A 231 -28.41 -1.29 -8.01
N THR A 232 -28.92 -2.51 -8.13
CA THR A 232 -29.60 -3.23 -7.04
C THR A 232 -28.58 -3.91 -6.12
N SER A 233 -27.86 -3.11 -5.35
CA SER A 233 -27.18 -3.59 -4.14
C SER A 233 -27.06 -2.46 -3.12
N ASN A 234 -27.74 -2.62 -1.99
CA ASN A 234 -27.87 -1.72 -0.83
C ASN A 234 -28.66 -0.43 -1.06
N GLY A 235 -29.79 -0.33 -0.33
CA GLY A 235 -30.61 0.87 -0.27
C GLY A 235 -29.85 2.06 0.31
N THR A 236 -29.48 3.00 -0.55
CA THR A 236 -29.22 4.40 -0.20
C THR A 236 -29.45 5.24 -1.45
N THR A 237 -30.54 6.00 -1.47
CA THR A 237 -30.85 6.92 -2.59
C THR A 237 -30.01 8.19 -2.41
N THR A 238 -29.04 8.43 -3.29
CA THR A 238 -28.38 9.75 -3.40
C THR A 238 -28.52 10.25 -4.82
N THR A 239 -29.33 11.29 -5.00
CA THR A 239 -29.45 12.07 -6.24
C THR A 239 -28.21 12.97 -6.36
N SER A 240 -27.38 12.78 -7.39
CA SER A 240 -26.25 13.67 -7.68
C SER A 240 -26.55 14.54 -8.89
N THR A 241 -26.61 15.84 -8.68
CA THR A 241 -26.70 16.87 -9.71
C THR A 241 -25.30 17.24 -10.23
N SER A 242 -25.15 17.13 -11.56
CA SER A 242 -24.24 17.86 -12.47
C SER A 242 -22.87 18.36 -11.97
N ILE A 243 -21.78 17.76 -12.50
CA ILE A 243 -20.44 18.37 -12.49
C ILE A 243 -20.06 18.76 -13.92
N HIS A 244 -19.77 20.04 -14.11
CA HIS A 244 -19.32 20.70 -15.34
C HIS A 244 -17.93 20.19 -15.81
N PRO A 245 -17.64 20.10 -17.12
CA PRO A 245 -16.33 19.68 -17.62
C PRO A 245 -15.43 20.89 -17.85
N ALA A 246 -14.53 21.21 -16.91
CA ALA A 246 -13.38 22.08 -17.16
C ALA A 246 -12.32 21.91 -16.05
N LEU A 247 -11.41 20.94 -16.23
CA LEU A 247 -10.06 20.92 -15.64
C LEU A 247 -9.32 19.67 -16.12
N LEU A 248 -8.88 19.70 -17.39
CA LEU A 248 -7.88 18.78 -17.91
C LEU A 248 -6.81 19.60 -18.61
N THR A 249 -5.85 20.10 -17.84
CA THR A 249 -4.60 20.66 -18.37
C THR A 249 -3.60 20.69 -17.22
N ASN A 250 -2.64 19.76 -17.25
CA ASN A 250 -1.23 19.92 -16.90
C ASN A 250 -0.61 18.54 -16.66
N PHE A 251 -0.08 17.94 -17.73
CA PHE A 251 1.09 17.06 -17.70
C PHE A 251 1.64 16.94 -19.13
N MET A 252 2.53 17.87 -19.49
CA MET A 252 3.70 17.65 -20.34
C MET A 252 4.84 18.49 -19.78
#